data_AF-A0AA42VMC2-F1
#
_entry.id   AF-A0AA42VMC2-F1
#
_cell.length_a   1.000
_cell.length_b   1.000
_cell.length_c   1.000
_cell.angle_alpha   90.00
_cell.angle_beta   90.00
_cell.angle_gamma   90.00
#
_symmetry.space_group_name_H-M   'P 1'
#
loop_
_entity.id
_entity.type
_entity.pdbx_description
1 polymer ?
#
loop_
_entity_poly.entity_id
_entity_poly.type
_entity_poly.pdbx_seq_one_letter_code
_entity_poly.pdbx_strand_id
1 'polypeptide(L)'
;MFEISEEQEALLRLPDPSTFFPLLCREIREEYPGRVGHLSDGALMDEVVRSHDHAAYVLRITHLPVLVRWVKADVAWACGLRAVPAVGMWIRNAEHPNLAAADLLSNLAGY
;
A
#
# COMPACT_ATOMS: atom_id res chain seq x y z
N MET A 1 15.19 30.80 -0.64
CA MET A 1 14.27 29.99 0.18
C MET A 1 13.03 29.80 -0.66
N PHE A 2 12.69 28.57 -1.03
CA PHE A 2 11.46 28.30 -1.77
C PHE A 2 10.32 28.24 -0.74
N GLU A 3 9.34 29.13 -0.86
CA GLU A 3 8.09 29.05 -0.10
C GLU A 3 7.10 28.21 -0.91
N ILE A 4 6.63 27.12 -0.31
CA ILE A 4 5.60 26.25 -0.88
C ILE A 4 4.23 26.70 -0.35
N SER A 5 3.23 26.76 -1.23
CA SER A 5 1.84 27.04 -0.83
C SER A 5 1.22 25.85 -0.08
N GLU A 6 0.11 26.07 0.63
CA GLU A 6 -0.64 24.98 1.29
C GLU A 6 -1.07 23.89 0.30
N GLU A 7 -1.45 24.26 -0.92
CA GLU A 7 -1.77 23.31 -1.99
C GLU A 7 -0.55 22.50 -2.42
N GLN A 8 0.61 23.14 -2.58
CA GLN A 8 1.85 22.44 -2.92
C GLN A 8 2.30 21.53 -1.79
N GLU A 9 2.14 21.95 -0.53
CA GLU A 9 2.42 21.13 0.63
C GLU A 9 1.48 19.92 0.71
N ALA A 10 0.18 20.11 0.44
CA ALA A 10 -0.79 19.03 0.39
C ALA A 10 -0.44 17.99 -0.70
N LEU A 11 0.05 18.43 -1.87
CA LEU A 11 0.52 17.55 -2.95
C LEU A 11 1.76 16.72 -2.57
N LEU A 12 2.51 17.15 -1.54
CA LEU A 12 3.69 16.44 -1.04
C LEU A 12 3.35 15.45 0.09
N ARG A 13 2.11 15.46 0.59
CA ARG A 13 1.66 14.59 1.68
C ARG A 13 0.90 13.38 1.14
N LEU A 14 0.99 12.27 1.86
CA LEU A 14 0.06 11.17 1.63
C LEU A 14 -1.36 11.60 2.02
N PRO A 15 -2.40 11.02 1.40
CA PRO A 15 -3.79 11.31 1.74
C PRO A 15 -4.07 11.10 3.24
N ASP A 16 -5.01 11.87 3.79
CA ASP A 16 -5.46 11.68 5.16
C ASP A 16 -5.99 10.23 5.35
N PRO A 17 -5.35 9.42 6.21
CA PRO A 17 -5.75 8.04 6.48
C PRO A 17 -7.24 7.87 6.82
N SER A 18 -7.83 8.85 7.52
CA SER A 18 -9.22 8.78 7.98
C SER A 18 -10.23 8.81 6.84
N THR A 19 -9.88 9.42 5.71
CA THR A 19 -10.72 9.48 4.50
C THR A 19 -10.29 8.46 3.45
N PHE A 20 -8.99 8.17 3.38
CA PHE A 20 -8.39 7.32 2.38
C PHE A 20 -8.62 5.82 2.64
N PHE A 21 -8.42 5.33 3.86
CA PHE A 21 -8.56 3.89 4.14
C PHE A 21 -9.98 3.34 3.96
N PRO A 22 -11.06 4.06 4.32
CA PRO A 22 -12.41 3.60 4.01
C PRO A 22 -12.66 3.42 2.51
N LEU A 23 -12.15 4.34 1.68
CA LEU A 23 -12.24 4.25 0.21
C LEU A 23 -11.46 3.03 -0.30
N LEU A 24 -10.24 2.83 0.20
CA LEU A 24 -9.40 1.70 -0.19
C LEU A 24 -10.02 0.35 0.22
N CYS A 25 -10.63 0.27 1.41
CA CYS A 25 -11.38 -0.92 1.83
C CYS A 25 -12.53 -1.24 0.89
N ARG A 26 -13.28 -0.21 0.45
CA ARG A 26 -14.37 -0.36 -0.51
C ARG A 26 -13.85 -0.88 -1.85
N GLU A 27 -12.80 -0.27 -2.40
CA GLU A 27 -12.18 -0.72 -3.65
C GLU A 27 -11.69 -2.17 -3.56
N ILE A 28 -11.04 -2.57 -2.45
CA ILE A 28 -10.58 -3.95 -2.26
C ILE A 28 -11.75 -4.93 -2.27
N ARG A 29 -12.90 -4.58 -1.67
CA ARG A 29 -14.09 -5.42 -1.69
C ARG A 29 -14.73 -5.53 -3.06
N GLU A 30 -14.77 -4.42 -3.79
CA GLU A 30 -15.32 -4.38 -5.14
C GLU A 30 -14.46 -5.19 -6.12
N GLU A 31 -13.13 -5.07 -6.03
CA GLU A 31 -12.19 -5.75 -6.92
C GLU A 31 -11.94 -7.22 -6.54
N TYR A 32 -11.95 -7.56 -5.24
CA TYR A 32 -11.57 -8.88 -4.74
C TYR A 32 -12.60 -9.51 -3.77
N PRO A 33 -13.91 -9.53 -4.09
CA PRO A 33 -14.94 -9.96 -3.14
C PRO A 33 -14.75 -11.38 -2.62
N GLY A 34 -14.28 -12.30 -3.46
CA GLY A 34 -14.01 -13.69 -3.07
C GLY A 34 -12.78 -13.87 -2.18
N ARG A 35 -11.84 -12.91 -2.17
CA ARG A 35 -10.62 -12.98 -1.35
C ARG A 35 -10.85 -12.41 0.04
N VAL A 36 -11.61 -11.30 0.14
CA VAL A 36 -11.83 -10.59 1.41
C VAL A 36 -13.25 -10.75 1.98
N GLY A 37 -14.15 -11.48 1.31
CA GLY A 37 -15.55 -11.61 1.73
C GLY A 37 -15.75 -12.29 3.10
N HIS A 38 -14.73 -13.00 3.60
CA HIS A 38 -14.74 -13.60 4.92
C HIS A 38 -14.37 -12.60 6.04
N LEU A 39 -13.83 -11.42 5.70
CA LEU A 39 -13.43 -10.40 6.64
C LEU A 39 -14.59 -9.45 6.93
N SER A 40 -14.83 -9.17 8.22
CA SER A 40 -15.65 -8.05 8.64
C SER A 40 -15.05 -6.72 8.20
N ASP A 41 -15.85 -5.65 8.18
CA ASP A 41 -15.39 -4.31 7.80
C ASP A 41 -14.23 -3.84 8.69
N GLY A 42 -14.32 -4.09 10.00
CA GLY A 42 -13.26 -3.78 10.96
C GLY A 42 -12.00 -4.61 10.71
N ALA A 43 -12.13 -5.91 10.44
CA ALA A 43 -10.97 -6.76 10.16
C ALA A 43 -10.25 -6.37 8.85
N LEU A 44 -11.03 -5.98 7.83
CA LEU A 44 -10.46 -5.48 6.57
C LEU A 44 -9.74 -4.14 6.78
N MET A 45 -10.34 -3.23 7.54
CA MET A 45 -9.71 -1.95 7.91
C MET A 45 -8.38 -2.18 8.63
N ASP A 46 -8.36 -3.08 9.61
CA ASP A 46 -7.16 -3.43 10.35
C ASP A 46 -6.04 -3.98 9.45
N GLU A 47 -6.38 -4.82 8.47
CA GLU A 47 -5.41 -5.32 7.48
C GLU A 47 -4.89 -4.20 6.56
N VAL A 48 -5.76 -3.32 6.09
CA VAL A 48 -5.39 -2.15 5.27
C VAL A 48 -4.44 -1.23 6.02
N VAL A 49 -4.73 -0.89 7.28
CA VAL A 49 -3.87 -0.05 8.14
C VAL A 49 -2.51 -0.72 8.34
N ARG A 50 -2.49 -2.00 8.75
CA ARG A 50 -1.23 -2.75 8.95
C ARG A 50 -0.38 -2.79 7.69
N SER A 51 -1.00 -3.04 6.54
CA SER A 51 -0.31 -3.12 5.26
C SER A 51 0.25 -1.77 4.83
N HIS A 52 -0.58 -0.72 4.93
CA HIS A 52 -0.20 0.65 4.59
C HIS A 52 0.98 1.12 5.45
N ASP A 53 0.88 0.98 6.77
CA ASP A 53 1.92 1.47 7.68
C ASP A 53 3.23 0.74 7.49
N HIS A 54 3.17 -0.57 7.22
CA HIS A 54 4.35 -1.33 6.85
C HIS A 54 4.98 -0.81 5.55
N ALA A 55 4.18 -0.64 4.49
CA ALA A 55 4.67 -0.17 3.20
C ALA A 55 5.26 1.26 3.27
N ALA A 56 4.55 2.19 3.90
CA ALA A 56 4.94 3.59 3.99
C ALA A 56 6.15 3.80 4.93
N TYR A 57 6.11 3.22 6.13
CA TYR A 57 7.09 3.54 7.17
C TYR A 57 8.26 2.56 7.23
N VAL A 58 8.03 1.28 6.92
CA VAL A 58 9.09 0.25 6.94
C VAL A 58 9.76 0.10 5.56
N LEU A 59 8.97 0.06 4.49
CA LEU A 59 9.48 -0.13 3.13
C LEU A 59 9.76 1.18 2.39
N ARG A 60 9.36 2.33 2.95
CA ARG A 60 9.54 3.67 2.34
C ARG A 60 8.90 3.80 0.96
N ILE A 61 7.79 3.10 0.75
CA ILE A 61 6.95 3.26 -0.44
C ILE A 61 6.08 4.50 -0.22
N THR A 62 6.40 5.57 -0.94
CA THR A 62 5.77 6.89 -0.80
C THR A 62 5.02 7.33 -2.05
N HIS A 63 5.25 6.65 -3.19
CA HIS A 63 4.52 6.90 -4.42
C HIS A 63 3.12 6.30 -4.31
N LEU A 64 2.10 7.16 -4.19
CA LEU A 64 0.74 6.76 -3.85
C LEU A 64 0.16 5.63 -4.73
N PRO A 65 0.30 5.64 -6.07
CA PRO A 65 -0.17 4.53 -6.90
C PRO A 65 0.47 3.18 -6.55
N VAL A 66 1.76 3.17 -6.19
CA VAL A 66 2.47 1.95 -5.80
C VAL A 66 2.03 1.51 -4.40
N LEU A 67 1.82 2.46 -3.49
CA LEU A 67 1.33 2.19 -2.14
C LEU A 67 -0.08 1.57 -2.16
N VAL A 68 -1.00 2.12 -2.95
CA VAL A 68 -2.34 1.55 -3.17
C VAL A 68 -2.24 0.13 -3.70
N ARG A 69 -1.44 -0.09 -4.75
CA ARG A 69 -1.27 -1.41 -5.37
C ARG A 69 -0.65 -2.41 -4.39
N TRP A 70 0.29 -1.97 -3.56
CA TRP A 70 0.90 -2.79 -2.51
C TRP A 70 -0.14 -3.27 -1.50
N VAL A 71 -0.95 -2.36 -0.97
CA VAL A 71 -1.97 -2.69 0.03
C VAL A 71 -3.00 -3.65 -0.55
N LYS A 72 -3.46 -3.40 -1.78
CA LYS A 72 -4.38 -4.34 -2.48
C LYS A 72 -3.76 -5.73 -2.64
N ALA A 73 -2.46 -5.80 -2.96
CA ALA A 73 -1.75 -7.08 -3.07
C ALA A 73 -1.67 -7.80 -1.72
N ASP A 74 -1.10 -7.16 -0.72
CA ASP A 74 -0.85 -7.73 0.59
C ASP A 74 -2.13 -8.12 1.35
N VAL A 75 -3.25 -7.43 1.10
CA VAL A 75 -4.54 -7.73 1.73
C VAL A 75 -5.35 -8.75 0.93
N ALA A 76 -5.33 -8.73 -0.40
CA ALA A 76 -6.29 -9.51 -1.20
C ALA A 76 -5.68 -10.66 -2.00
N TRP A 77 -4.72 -10.39 -2.89
CA TRP A 77 -4.31 -11.36 -3.92
C TRP A 77 -2.90 -11.92 -3.78
N ALA A 78 -2.07 -11.33 -2.92
CA ALA A 78 -0.77 -11.82 -2.45
C ALA A 78 -0.72 -11.73 -0.91
N CYS A 79 -1.71 -12.34 -0.25
CA CYS A 79 -1.97 -12.18 1.18
C CYS A 79 -0.71 -12.46 2.04
N GLY A 80 -0.35 -11.50 2.89
CA GLY A 80 0.79 -11.61 3.80
C GLY A 80 2.15 -11.30 3.16
N LEU A 81 2.17 -10.64 1.99
CA LEU A 81 3.39 -10.11 1.35
C LEU A 81 4.30 -9.36 2.33
N ARG A 82 3.73 -8.56 3.24
CA ARG A 82 4.45 -7.82 4.28
C ARG A 82 5.24 -8.71 5.25
N ALA A 83 4.83 -9.98 5.40
CA ALA A 83 5.45 -10.94 6.30
C ALA A 83 6.62 -11.68 5.65
N VAL A 84 6.87 -11.50 4.35
CA VAL A 84 7.95 -12.17 3.62
C VAL A 84 9.28 -11.43 3.87
N PRO A 85 10.23 -11.99 4.66
CA PRO A 85 11.42 -11.23 5.06
C PRO A 85 12.33 -10.86 3.90
N ALA A 86 12.43 -11.74 2.90
CA ALA A 86 13.22 -11.51 1.69
C ALA A 86 12.73 -10.30 0.89
N VAL A 87 11.41 -10.16 0.74
CA VAL A 87 10.77 -9.00 0.08
C VAL A 87 11.11 -7.72 0.84
N GLY A 88 10.93 -7.73 2.17
CA GLY A 88 11.23 -6.58 3.01
C GLY A 88 12.71 -6.19 2.96
N MET A 89 13.64 -7.15 2.98
CA MET A 89 15.06 -6.87 2.86
C MET A 89 15.43 -6.30 1.49
N TRP A 90 14.87 -6.85 0.41
CA TRP A 90 15.20 -6.40 -0.94
C TRP A 90 14.75 -4.95 -1.17
N ILE A 91 13.50 -4.61 -0.83
CA ILE A 91 12.96 -3.26 -1.04
C ILE A 91 13.67 -2.23 -0.17
N ARG A 92 13.95 -2.54 1.10
CA ARG A 92 14.63 -1.60 2.02
C ARG A 92 16.07 -1.28 1.62
N ASN A 93 16.74 -2.20 0.93
CA ASN A 93 18.12 -2.00 0.47
C ASN A 93 18.20 -1.49 -0.98
N ALA A 94 17.05 -1.31 -1.65
CA ALA A 94 17.02 -0.76 -3.00
C ALA A 94 17.31 0.75 -2.97
N GLU A 95 18.05 1.23 -3.97
CA GLU A 95 18.27 2.67 -4.18
C GLU A 95 16.95 3.42 -4.43
N HIS A 96 15.98 2.73 -5.04
CA HIS A 96 14.64 3.26 -5.35
C HIS A 96 13.54 2.31 -4.84
N PRO A 97 13.11 2.43 -3.57
CA PRO A 97 12.12 1.52 -2.97
C PRO A 97 10.79 1.48 -3.71
N ASN A 98 10.32 2.63 -4.21
CA ASN A 98 9.08 2.72 -5.01
C ASN A 98 9.17 1.92 -6.32
N LEU A 99 10.31 1.97 -7.01
CA LEU A 99 10.53 1.24 -8.26
C LEU A 99 10.66 -0.26 -7.99
N ALA A 100 11.44 -0.65 -6.98
CA ALA A 100 11.58 -2.05 -6.58
C ALA A 100 10.22 -2.68 -6.20
N ALA A 101 9.38 -1.94 -5.47
CA ALA A 101 8.02 -2.38 -5.14
C ALA A 101 7.13 -2.49 -6.40
N ALA A 102 7.18 -1.52 -7.31
CA ALA A 102 6.41 -1.57 -8.56
C ALA A 102 6.82 -2.77 -9.44
N ASP A 103 8.12 -3.05 -9.53
CA ASP A 103 8.66 -4.20 -10.26
C ASP A 103 8.21 -5.52 -9.62
N LEU A 104 8.26 -5.63 -8.29
CA LEU A 104 7.74 -6.79 -7.57
C LEU A 104 6.27 -7.05 -7.91
N LEU A 105 5.45 -6.03 -7.75
CA LEU A 105 3.99 -6.12 -7.92
C LEU A 105 3.63 -6.45 -9.37
N SER A 106 4.44 -6.00 -10.34
CA SER A 106 4.26 -6.33 -11.75
C SER A 106 4.64 -7.78 -12.05
N ASN A 107 5.71 -8.29 -11.45
CA ASN A 107 6.08 -9.70 -11.57
C ASN A 107 5.07 -10.63 -10.90
N LEU A 108 4.54 -10.25 -9.73
CA LEU A 108 3.52 -11.05 -9.02
C LEU A 108 2.18 -11.08 -9.75
N ALA A 109 1.79 -10.02 -10.45
CA ALA A 109 0.54 -9.96 -11.20
C ALA A 109 0.57 -10.73 -12.53
N GLY A 110 1.75 -11.15 -12.99
CA GLY A 110 1.93 -11.98 -14.19
C GLY A 110 1.81 -13.49 -13.95
N TYR A 111 1.57 -13.92 -12.71
CA TYR A 111 1.31 -15.31 -12.28
C TYR A 111 -0.11 -15.45 -11.73
#